data_AF-A0A5C3KPM4-F1
#
_entry.id   AF-A0A5C3KPM4-F1
#
_cell.length_a   1.000
_cell.length_b   1.000
_cell.length_c   1.000
_cell.angle_alpha   90.00
_cell.angle_beta   90.00
_cell.angle_gamma   90.00
#
_symmetry.space_group_name_H-M   'P 1'
#
loop_
_entity.id
_entity.type
_entity.pdbx_description
1 polymer ?
#
loop_
_entity_poly.entity_id
_entity_poly.type
_entity_poly.pdbx_seq_one_letter_code
_entity_poly.pdbx_strand_id
1 'polypeptide(L)'
;GIQFFMTSYGLVVFFETPPGKRKGRGPYIITGCLIFVLFTVSACIDIIKPFGALLEASDGLEYMEVIFSDLATWKHIVNDVSISLVFVLGDGLLLYRCYLMFIGSWWVLVAPVLTYLSSIALSISLLCPLPAGIVTSMETLRNILSVVTNIFVTSIISYRIVATHREVAKALPGQHLAMYTTALRVLLESALPLSIAGIVQAAIHVVPLASGPGRIRDYTGDARALLVAGHTVSAVYYALQAIAPQLIIFRVTTGRSWAQTGGSRDAEAFSRSLAFNQNP
;
A
#
# COMPACT_ATOMS: atom_id res chain seq x y z
N GLY A 1 8.62 -12.97 -5.34
CA GLY A 1 7.97 -13.72 -6.44
C GLY A 1 6.97 -12.87 -7.19
N ILE A 2 5.76 -12.70 -6.66
CA ILE A 2 4.65 -11.98 -7.33
C ILE A 2 5.04 -10.56 -7.77
N GLN A 3 5.68 -9.78 -6.88
CA GLN A 3 6.11 -8.42 -7.20
C GLN A 3 7.12 -8.38 -8.35
N PHE A 4 8.10 -9.29 -8.35
CA PHE A 4 9.07 -9.40 -9.42
C PHE A 4 8.40 -9.67 -10.77
N PHE A 5 7.42 -10.57 -10.80
CA PHE A 5 6.62 -10.83 -12.01
C PHE A 5 5.86 -9.58 -12.47
N MET A 6 5.15 -8.90 -11.56
CA MET A 6 4.39 -7.69 -11.91
C MET A 6 5.27 -6.57 -12.45
N THR A 7 6.42 -6.32 -11.81
CA THR A 7 7.34 -5.26 -12.21
C THR A 7 8.05 -5.59 -13.52
N SER A 8 8.55 -6.82 -13.68
CA SER A 8 9.22 -7.24 -14.92
C SER A 8 8.28 -7.25 -16.11
N TYR A 9 7.09 -7.83 -15.98
CA TYR A 9 6.08 -7.83 -17.03
C TYR A 9 5.58 -6.42 -17.36
N GLY A 10 5.34 -5.59 -16.33
CA GLY A 10 4.96 -4.19 -16.52
C GLY A 10 6.01 -3.38 -17.29
N LEU A 11 7.30 -3.63 -17.03
CA LEU A 11 8.41 -3.05 -17.78
C LEU A 11 8.44 -3.52 -19.23
N VAL A 12 8.29 -4.81 -19.48
CA VAL A 12 8.24 -5.38 -20.84
C VAL A 12 7.13 -4.72 -21.65
N VAL A 13 5.90 -4.69 -21.13
CA VAL A 13 4.74 -4.05 -21.79
C VAL A 13 4.98 -2.55 -22.04
N PHE A 14 5.66 -1.86 -21.12
CA PHE A 14 6.00 -0.45 -21.30
C PHE A 14 6.96 -0.22 -22.47
N PHE A 15 7.98 -1.09 -22.62
CA PHE A 15 8.92 -1.01 -23.74
C PHE A 15 8.33 -1.48 -25.06
N GLU A 16 7.41 -2.44 -25.07
CA GLU A 16 6.69 -2.86 -26.28
C GLU A 16 5.70 -1.79 -26.77
N THR A 17 5.18 -0.94 -25.88
CA THR A 17 4.25 0.13 -26.26
C THR A 17 4.98 1.20 -27.10
N PRO A 18 4.45 1.65 -28.26
CA PRO A 18 5.07 2.71 -29.06
C PRO A 18 5.20 4.04 -28.28
N PRO A 19 6.24 4.87 -28.54
CA PRO A 19 6.56 6.05 -27.75
C PRO A 19 5.40 7.07 -27.65
N GLY A 20 4.62 7.26 -28.72
CA GLY A 20 3.44 8.13 -28.70
C GLY A 20 2.35 7.69 -27.72
N LYS A 21 2.28 6.39 -27.39
CA LYS A 21 1.30 5.80 -26.47
C LYS A 21 1.83 5.59 -25.04
N ARG A 22 3.11 5.93 -24.77
CA ARG A 22 3.75 5.83 -23.44
C ARG A 22 3.46 7.03 -22.52
N LYS A 23 2.96 8.14 -23.08
CA LYS A 23 2.80 9.42 -22.35
C LYS A 23 1.90 9.24 -21.11
N GLY A 24 2.41 9.60 -19.94
CA GLY A 24 1.72 9.47 -18.64
C GLY A 24 1.93 8.17 -17.86
N ARG A 25 2.57 7.14 -18.46
CA ARG A 25 2.80 5.84 -17.80
C ARG A 25 4.13 5.71 -17.07
N GLY A 26 5.12 6.53 -17.46
CA GLY A 26 6.45 6.53 -16.86
C GLY A 26 6.45 6.63 -15.34
N PRO A 27 5.73 7.59 -14.73
CA PRO A 27 5.68 7.73 -13.27
C PRO A 27 5.18 6.47 -12.56
N TYR A 28 4.14 5.81 -13.06
CA TYR A 28 3.61 4.58 -12.46
C TYR A 28 4.62 3.42 -12.49
N ILE A 29 5.35 3.26 -13.59
CA ILE A 29 6.38 2.22 -13.71
C ILE A 29 7.54 2.51 -12.77
N ILE A 30 8.01 3.76 -12.71
CA ILE A 30 9.10 4.17 -11.81
C ILE A 30 8.71 3.91 -10.35
N THR A 31 7.52 4.33 -9.93
CA THR A 31 7.00 4.06 -8.58
C THR A 31 6.90 2.57 -8.31
N GLY A 32 6.43 1.77 -9.27
CA GLY A 32 6.35 0.30 -9.13
C GLY A 32 7.72 -0.36 -8.96
N CYS A 33 8.73 0.08 -9.72
CA CYS A 33 10.12 -0.36 -9.57
C CYS A 33 10.70 0.04 -8.22
N LEU A 34 10.47 1.28 -7.77
CA LEU A 34 10.93 1.75 -6.46
C LEU A 34 10.33 0.92 -5.32
N ILE A 35 9.01 0.69 -5.33
CA ILE A 35 8.34 -0.17 -4.34
C ILE A 35 8.96 -1.57 -4.32
N PHE A 36 9.22 -2.15 -5.51
CA PHE A 36 9.83 -3.47 -5.60
C PHE A 36 11.24 -3.52 -4.99
N VAL A 37 12.11 -2.58 -5.35
CA VAL A 37 13.49 -2.54 -4.87
C VAL A 37 13.53 -2.33 -3.37
N LEU A 38 12.80 -1.33 -2.86
CA LEU A 38 12.76 -1.01 -1.43
C LEU A 38 12.21 -2.17 -0.60
N PHE A 39 11.11 -2.79 -1.05
CA PHE A 39 10.53 -3.94 -0.36
C PHE A 39 11.49 -5.15 -0.39
N THR A 40 12.22 -5.36 -1.48
CA THR A 40 13.21 -6.44 -1.57
C THR A 40 14.38 -6.21 -0.61
N VAL A 41 14.89 -4.98 -0.52
CA VAL A 41 15.96 -4.62 0.44
C VAL A 41 15.51 -4.88 1.87
N SER A 42 14.31 -4.42 2.23
CA SER A 42 13.72 -4.66 3.56
C SER A 42 13.58 -6.17 3.84
N ALA A 43 13.00 -6.93 2.91
CA ALA A 43 12.85 -8.38 3.06
C ALA A 43 14.20 -9.12 3.23
N CYS A 44 15.24 -8.70 2.51
CA CYS A 44 16.58 -9.27 2.67
C CYS A 44 17.13 -9.00 4.08
N ILE A 45 16.98 -7.79 4.60
CA ILE A 45 17.45 -7.42 5.94
C ILE A 45 16.66 -8.17 7.02
N ASP A 46 15.35 -8.27 6.88
CA ASP A 46 14.47 -8.99 7.81
C ASP A 46 14.81 -10.49 7.91
N ILE A 47 15.40 -11.08 6.87
CA ILE A 47 15.91 -12.46 6.91
C ILE A 47 17.28 -12.55 7.61
N ILE A 48 18.17 -11.57 7.37
CA ILE A 48 19.54 -11.58 7.90
C ILE A 48 19.56 -11.38 9.42
N LYS A 49 18.71 -10.52 9.97
CA LYS A 49 18.65 -10.20 11.40
C LYS A 49 18.43 -11.43 12.31
N PRO A 50 17.33 -12.20 12.17
CA PRO A 50 17.09 -13.36 13.03
C PRO A 50 18.10 -14.47 12.78
N PHE A 51 18.58 -14.64 11.53
CA PHE A 51 19.61 -15.62 11.23
C PHE A 51 20.94 -15.31 11.93
N GLY A 52 21.36 -14.04 11.93
CA GLY A 52 22.54 -13.59 12.67
C GLY A 52 22.36 -13.78 14.18
N ALA A 53 21.22 -13.36 14.72
CA ALA A 53 20.92 -13.52 16.15
C ALA A 53 20.89 -14.99 16.59
N LEU A 54 20.38 -15.90 15.74
CA LEU A 54 20.39 -17.35 15.99
C LEU A 54 21.79 -17.97 15.97
N LEU A 55 22.71 -17.40 15.19
CA LEU A 55 24.10 -17.88 15.13
C LEU A 55 24.95 -17.37 16.31
N GLU A 56 24.62 -16.19 16.84
CA GLU A 56 25.34 -15.55 17.92
C GLU A 56 24.86 -16.00 19.30
N ALA A 57 23.56 -16.24 19.46
CA ALA A 57 22.98 -16.63 20.74
C ALA A 57 23.16 -18.13 21.05
N SER A 58 23.58 -18.43 22.28
CA SER A 58 23.71 -19.79 22.80
C SER A 58 22.42 -20.30 23.47
N ASP A 59 21.58 -19.40 23.97
CA ASP A 59 20.28 -19.71 24.59
C ASP A 59 19.21 -18.64 24.25
N GLY A 60 17.94 -18.93 24.52
CA GLY A 60 16.81 -18.08 24.14
C GLY A 60 16.78 -16.71 24.82
N LEU A 61 17.36 -16.55 26.01
CA LEU A 61 17.49 -15.25 26.69
C LEU A 61 18.50 -14.35 25.98
N GLU A 62 19.65 -14.92 25.59
CA GLU A 62 20.69 -14.23 24.84
C GLU A 62 20.19 -13.83 23.44
N TYR A 63 19.40 -14.70 22.80
CA TYR A 63 18.73 -14.38 21.53
C TYR A 63 17.83 -13.13 21.64
N MET A 64 17.06 -13.03 22.72
CA MET A 64 16.23 -11.84 22.96
C MET A 64 17.11 -10.60 23.17
N GLU A 65 18.17 -10.71 23.97
CA GLU A 65 19.09 -9.59 24.22
C GLU A 65 19.77 -9.09 22.93
N VAL A 66 20.26 -9.99 22.08
CA VAL A 66 20.86 -9.65 20.79
C VAL A 66 19.85 -8.93 19.88
N ILE A 67 18.62 -9.42 19.78
CA ILE A 67 17.58 -8.76 18.96
C ILE A 67 17.19 -7.38 19.49
N PHE A 68 17.10 -7.20 20.81
CA PHE A 68 16.74 -5.92 21.40
C PHE A 68 17.90 -4.92 21.43
N SER A 69 19.15 -5.39 21.41
CA SER A 69 20.34 -4.54 21.36
C SER A 69 20.66 -4.01 19.95
N ASP A 70 20.18 -4.68 18.89
CA ASP A 70 20.45 -4.33 17.47
C ASP A 70 19.60 -3.15 16.93
N LEU A 71 18.85 -2.46 17.78
CA LEU A 71 17.93 -1.37 17.39
C LEU A 71 18.64 -0.15 16.78
N ALA A 72 19.92 0.07 17.07
CA ALA A 72 20.71 1.21 16.57
C ALA A 72 21.61 0.86 15.36
N THR A 73 21.56 -0.38 14.88
CA THR A 73 22.44 -0.83 13.79
C THR A 73 21.95 -0.29 12.45
N TRP A 74 22.89 -0.03 11.53
CA TRP A 74 22.58 0.44 10.17
C TRP A 74 21.54 -0.45 9.45
N LYS A 75 21.51 -1.76 9.75
CA LYS A 75 20.52 -2.72 9.25
C LYS A 75 19.09 -2.33 9.68
N HIS A 76 18.90 -1.95 10.94
CA HIS A 76 17.61 -1.52 11.45
C HIS A 76 17.13 -0.25 10.73
N ILE A 77 18.02 0.74 10.65
CA ILE A 77 17.73 2.02 9.99
C ILE A 77 17.38 1.81 8.52
N VAL A 78 18.17 1.02 7.77
CA VAL A 78 17.89 0.78 6.34
C VAL A 78 16.57 0.03 6.16
N ASN A 79 16.23 -0.90 7.04
CA ASN A 79 14.95 -1.60 7.00
C ASN A 79 13.78 -0.63 7.20
N ASP A 80 13.84 0.19 8.26
CA ASP A 80 12.78 1.13 8.60
C ASP A 80 12.59 2.19 7.51
N VAL A 81 13.69 2.75 7.00
CA VAL A 81 13.63 3.70 5.87
C VAL A 81 12.99 3.02 4.64
N SER A 82 13.40 1.80 4.33
CA SER A 82 12.90 1.08 3.15
C SER A 82 11.40 0.79 3.26
N ILE A 83 10.94 0.27 4.39
CA ILE A 83 9.53 -0.03 4.61
C ILE A 83 8.70 1.26 4.67
N SER A 84 9.18 2.31 5.37
CA SER A 84 8.50 3.61 5.40
C SER A 84 8.34 4.21 4.01
N LEU A 85 9.36 4.14 3.15
CA LEU A 85 9.25 4.60 1.77
C LEU A 85 8.23 3.79 0.96
N VAL A 86 8.12 2.47 1.18
CA VAL A 86 7.08 1.66 0.55
C VAL A 86 5.68 2.13 0.95
N PHE A 87 5.47 2.44 2.24
CA PHE A 87 4.20 3.01 2.73
C PHE A 87 3.90 4.36 2.08
N VAL A 88 4.86 5.28 2.10
CA VAL A 88 4.70 6.63 1.52
C VAL A 88 4.40 6.55 0.02
N LEU A 89 5.10 5.69 -0.73
CA LEU A 89 4.84 5.50 -2.16
C LEU A 89 3.47 4.84 -2.41
N GLY A 90 3.07 3.88 -1.59
CA GLY A 90 1.77 3.21 -1.69
C GLY A 90 0.61 4.17 -1.43
N ASP A 91 0.65 4.89 -0.30
CA ASP A 91 -0.38 5.85 0.09
C ASP A 91 -0.41 7.06 -0.87
N GLY A 92 0.77 7.53 -1.29
CA GLY A 92 0.89 8.61 -2.28
C GLY A 92 0.25 8.25 -3.63
N LEU A 93 0.33 6.98 -4.05
CA LEU A 93 -0.30 6.50 -5.27
C LEU A 93 -1.83 6.41 -5.14
N LEU A 94 -2.37 6.09 -3.96
CA LEU A 94 -3.80 6.17 -3.68
C LEU A 94 -4.28 7.63 -3.71
N LEU A 95 -3.53 8.53 -3.08
CA LEU A 95 -3.83 9.97 -3.07
C LEU A 95 -3.78 10.58 -4.47
N TYR A 96 -2.78 10.21 -5.28
CA TYR A 96 -2.67 10.66 -6.67
C TYR A 96 -3.90 10.26 -7.50
N ARG A 97 -4.45 9.05 -7.28
CA ARG A 97 -5.70 8.63 -7.93
C ARG A 97 -6.92 9.40 -7.44
N CYS A 98 -6.99 9.66 -6.15
CA CYS A 98 -8.05 10.49 -5.58
C CYS A 98 -8.02 11.90 -6.20
N TYR A 99 -6.82 12.50 -6.31
CA TYR A 99 -6.62 13.80 -6.94
C TYR A 99 -7.09 13.84 -8.40
N LEU A 100 -6.67 12.86 -9.23
CA LEU A 100 -7.07 12.79 -10.63
C LEU A 100 -8.59 12.66 -10.82
N MET A 101 -9.27 12.02 -9.88
CA MET A 101 -10.71 11.77 -9.98
C MET A 101 -11.57 12.96 -9.51
N PHE A 102 -11.04 13.81 -8.62
CA PHE A 102 -11.77 14.92 -8.00
C PHE A 102 -11.31 16.31 -8.48
N ILE A 103 -10.97 16.43 -9.77
CA ILE A 103 -10.69 17.72 -10.41
C ILE A 103 -11.95 18.62 -10.27
N GLY A 104 -11.91 19.57 -9.33
CA GLY A 104 -12.99 20.53 -9.07
C GLY A 104 -13.65 20.48 -7.68
N SER A 105 -13.41 19.44 -6.86
CA SER A 105 -13.99 19.36 -5.49
C SER A 105 -12.92 19.08 -4.43
N TRP A 106 -12.05 20.08 -4.22
CA TRP A 106 -10.85 20.03 -3.38
C TRP A 106 -11.13 19.69 -1.90
N TRP A 107 -12.32 20.01 -1.38
CA TRP A 107 -12.69 19.75 0.02
C TRP A 107 -12.62 18.28 0.42
N VAL A 108 -12.94 17.37 -0.51
CA VAL A 108 -12.90 15.92 -0.26
C VAL A 108 -11.46 15.40 -0.16
N LEU A 109 -10.51 16.12 -0.76
CA LEU A 109 -9.08 15.75 -0.78
C LEU A 109 -8.32 16.19 0.48
N VAL A 110 -8.89 17.10 1.28
CA VAL A 110 -8.24 17.63 2.49
C VAL A 110 -7.97 16.51 3.50
N ALA A 111 -8.96 15.64 3.76
CA ALA A 111 -8.81 14.56 4.72
C ALA A 111 -7.74 13.53 4.32
N PRO A 112 -7.72 12.97 3.09
CA PRO A 112 -6.65 12.07 2.63
C PRO A 112 -5.26 12.70 2.62
N VAL A 113 -5.16 14.00 2.33
CA VAL A 113 -3.88 14.73 2.37
C VAL A 113 -3.38 14.86 3.79
N LEU A 114 -4.25 15.19 4.74
CA LEU A 114 -3.87 15.33 6.15
C LEU A 114 -3.39 13.99 6.74
N THR A 115 -4.10 12.90 6.44
CA THR A 115 -3.69 11.57 6.92
C THR A 115 -2.40 11.09 6.26
N TYR A 116 -2.17 11.42 4.99
CA TYR A 116 -0.90 11.16 4.30
C TYR A 116 0.28 11.91 4.93
N LEU A 117 0.12 13.22 5.19
CA LEU A 117 1.15 14.02 5.87
C LEU A 117 1.43 13.49 7.29
N SER A 118 0.39 13.04 7.98
CA SER A 118 0.51 12.44 9.31
C SER A 118 1.25 11.09 9.26
N SER A 119 1.01 10.26 8.24
CA SER A 119 1.75 9.01 8.00
C SER A 119 3.24 9.25 7.73
N ILE A 120 3.57 10.29 6.96
CA ILE A 120 4.96 10.72 6.74
C ILE A 120 5.59 11.19 8.06
N ALA A 121 4.90 12.04 8.82
CA ALA A 121 5.40 12.54 10.10
C ALA A 121 5.68 11.39 11.08
N LEU A 122 4.76 10.43 11.21
CA LEU A 122 4.95 9.24 12.04
C LEU A 122 6.11 8.36 11.54
N SER A 123 6.28 8.22 10.22
CA SER A 123 7.40 7.48 9.63
C SER A 123 8.75 8.14 9.95
N ILE A 124 8.80 9.48 9.91
CA ILE A 124 10.00 10.23 10.28
C ILE A 124 10.28 10.10 11.78
N SER A 125 9.25 10.19 12.62
CA SER A 125 9.40 10.02 14.08
C SER A 125 9.93 8.64 14.46
N LEU A 126 9.57 7.59 13.71
CA LEU A 126 10.07 6.22 13.92
C LEU A 126 11.57 6.06 13.60
N LEU A 127 12.17 6.98 12.85
CA LEU A 127 13.62 7.00 12.58
C LEU A 127 14.43 7.60 13.74
N CYS A 128 13.76 8.28 14.68
CA CYS A 128 14.41 8.84 15.84
C CYS A 128 14.58 7.78 16.95
N PRO A 129 15.64 7.84 17.76
CA PRO A 129 15.82 6.94 18.89
C PRO A 129 14.76 7.23 19.95
N LEU A 130 13.69 6.43 19.93
CA LEU A 130 12.58 6.50 20.86
C LEU A 130 12.58 5.27 21.78
N PRO A 131 12.06 5.38 23.01
CA PRO A 131 11.82 4.21 23.87
C PRO A 131 10.96 3.17 23.15
N ALA A 132 11.29 1.89 23.28
CA ALA A 132 10.63 0.79 22.56
C ALA A 132 9.09 0.80 22.68
N GLY A 133 8.54 1.14 23.85
CA GLY A 133 7.08 1.25 24.05
C GLY A 133 6.41 2.40 23.27
N ILE A 134 7.16 3.48 23.00
CA ILE A 134 6.68 4.60 22.18
C ILE A 134 6.77 4.22 20.69
N VAL A 135 7.84 3.53 20.28
CA VAL A 135 8.03 3.03 18.91
C VAL A 135 6.86 2.12 18.51
N THR A 136 6.52 1.12 19.31
CA THR A 136 5.42 0.19 19.02
C THR A 136 4.06 0.91 18.95
N SER A 137 3.85 1.90 19.80
CA SER A 137 2.64 2.72 19.80
C SER A 137 2.52 3.58 18.54
N MET A 138 3.60 4.23 18.14
CA MET A 138 3.67 5.08 16.94
C MET A 138 3.50 4.24 15.66
N GLU A 139 4.13 3.06 15.60
CA GLU A 139 4.00 2.14 14.48
C GLU A 139 2.55 1.65 14.33
N THR A 140 1.92 1.26 15.44
CA THR A 140 0.52 0.83 15.44
C THR A 140 -0.41 1.97 14.99
N LEU A 141 -0.20 3.18 15.50
CA LEU A 141 -0.98 4.35 15.10
C LEU A 141 -0.82 4.67 13.62
N ARG A 142 0.41 4.62 13.10
CA ARG A 142 0.71 4.82 11.67
C ARG A 142 -0.01 3.78 10.81
N ASN A 143 0.01 2.51 11.22
CA ASN A 143 -0.66 1.43 10.52
C ASN A 143 -2.18 1.61 10.52
N ILE A 144 -2.79 1.91 11.68
CA ILE A 144 -4.23 2.20 11.79
C ILE A 144 -4.62 3.37 10.88
N LEU A 145 -3.83 4.44 10.90
CA LEU A 145 -4.10 5.62 10.09
C LEU A 145 -4.02 5.33 8.58
N SER A 146 -3.03 4.52 8.16
CA SER A 146 -2.92 4.01 6.79
C SER A 146 -4.16 3.22 6.38
N VAL A 147 -4.61 2.28 7.22
CA VAL A 147 -5.79 1.44 6.94
C VAL A 147 -7.06 2.29 6.82
N VAL A 148 -7.29 3.20 7.78
CA VAL A 148 -8.45 4.10 7.75
C VAL A 148 -8.42 4.97 6.49
N THR A 149 -7.26 5.51 6.14
CA THR A 149 -7.08 6.32 4.92
C THR A 149 -7.38 5.52 3.67
N ASN A 150 -6.87 4.29 3.58
CA ASN A 150 -7.09 3.43 2.43
C ASN A 150 -8.57 3.09 2.24
N ILE A 151 -9.26 2.72 3.33
CA ILE A 151 -10.71 2.44 3.31
C ILE A 151 -11.49 3.69 2.90
N PHE A 152 -11.15 4.85 3.47
CA PHE A 152 -11.82 6.12 3.19
C PHE A 152 -11.64 6.54 1.72
N VAL A 153 -10.40 6.56 1.22
CA VAL A 153 -10.08 6.90 -0.18
C VAL A 153 -10.74 5.92 -1.14
N THR A 154 -10.64 4.62 -0.87
CA THR A 154 -11.27 3.58 -1.70
C THR A 154 -12.78 3.73 -1.75
N SER A 155 -13.43 4.03 -0.61
CA SER A 155 -14.88 4.24 -0.53
C SER A 155 -15.32 5.47 -1.32
N ILE A 156 -14.58 6.58 -1.19
CA ILE A 156 -14.84 7.83 -1.91
C ILE A 156 -14.69 7.65 -3.43
N ILE A 157 -13.61 7.01 -3.86
CA ILE A 157 -13.36 6.71 -5.27
C ILE A 157 -14.48 5.80 -5.81
N SER A 158 -14.80 4.73 -5.08
CA SER A 158 -15.85 3.78 -5.49
C SER A 158 -17.22 4.46 -5.61
N TYR A 159 -17.57 5.30 -4.64
CA TYR A 159 -18.81 6.08 -4.67
C TYR A 159 -18.88 7.00 -5.89
N ARG A 160 -17.82 7.75 -6.20
CA ARG A 160 -17.78 8.60 -7.38
C ARG A 160 -17.89 7.81 -8.67
N ILE A 161 -17.21 6.66 -8.79
CA ILE A 161 -17.29 5.82 -10.00
C ILE A 161 -18.74 5.42 -10.24
N VAL A 162 -19.46 5.01 -9.18
CA VAL A 162 -20.87 4.63 -9.25
C VAL A 162 -21.77 5.84 -9.54
N ALA A 163 -21.52 6.99 -8.94
CA ALA A 163 -22.29 8.21 -9.18
C ALA A 163 -22.17 8.67 -10.64
N THR A 164 -20.94 8.77 -11.15
CA THR A 164 -20.68 9.12 -12.56
C THR A 164 -21.24 8.05 -13.50
N HIS A 165 -21.13 6.77 -13.16
CA HIS A 165 -21.76 5.70 -13.94
C HIS A 165 -23.28 5.89 -14.04
N ARG A 166 -23.95 6.26 -12.93
CA ARG A 166 -25.40 6.52 -12.92
C ARG A 166 -25.77 7.75 -13.74
N GLU A 167 -24.97 8.80 -13.72
CA GLU A 167 -25.19 10.01 -14.53
C GLU A 167 -25.04 9.72 -16.03
N VAL A 168 -23.96 9.03 -16.42
CA VAL A 168 -23.72 8.67 -17.82
C VAL A 168 -24.75 7.67 -18.32
N ALA A 169 -25.15 6.68 -17.51
CA ALA A 169 -26.19 5.72 -17.87
C ALA A 169 -27.55 6.39 -18.13
N LYS A 170 -27.87 7.47 -17.41
CA LYS A 170 -29.09 8.26 -17.63
C LYS A 170 -29.01 9.08 -18.92
N ALA A 171 -27.83 9.60 -19.25
CA ALA A 171 -27.63 10.45 -20.43
C ALA A 171 -27.45 9.66 -21.74
N LEU A 172 -26.89 8.45 -21.70
CA LEU A 172 -26.63 7.59 -22.86
C LEU A 172 -27.11 6.14 -22.61
N PRO A 173 -28.43 5.88 -22.66
CA PRO A 173 -28.97 4.53 -22.56
C PRO A 173 -28.51 3.68 -23.76
N GLY A 174 -27.72 2.62 -23.50
CA GLY A 174 -27.31 1.63 -24.51
C GLY A 174 -25.83 1.56 -24.85
N GLN A 175 -24.96 2.44 -24.31
CA GLN A 175 -23.50 2.29 -24.45
C GLN A 175 -22.91 1.31 -23.43
N HIS A 176 -21.83 0.62 -23.82
CA HIS A 176 -21.15 -0.37 -22.99
C HIS A 176 -20.37 0.33 -21.85
N LEU A 177 -20.99 0.46 -20.68
CA LEU A 177 -20.38 1.06 -19.47
C LEU A 177 -19.42 0.12 -18.73
N ALA A 178 -18.98 -0.98 -19.38
CA ALA A 178 -18.13 -2.01 -18.80
C ALA A 178 -16.78 -1.48 -18.28
N MET A 179 -16.33 -0.33 -18.78
CA MET A 179 -15.09 0.32 -18.31
C MET A 179 -15.18 0.75 -16.84
N TYR A 180 -16.31 1.36 -16.43
CA TYR A 180 -16.49 1.83 -15.05
C TYR A 180 -16.58 0.66 -14.07
N THR A 181 -17.30 -0.40 -14.43
CA THR A 181 -17.41 -1.60 -13.62
C THR A 181 -16.09 -2.37 -13.53
N THR A 182 -15.31 -2.40 -14.61
CA THR A 182 -13.96 -2.99 -14.61
C THR A 182 -13.00 -2.21 -13.71
N ALA A 183 -12.98 -0.88 -13.82
CA ALA A 183 -12.15 -0.03 -12.98
C ALA A 183 -12.51 -0.16 -11.50
N LEU A 184 -13.81 -0.15 -11.18
CA LEU A 184 -14.31 -0.36 -9.82
C LEU A 184 -13.90 -1.73 -9.27
N ARG A 185 -14.06 -2.79 -10.07
CA ARG A 185 -13.69 -4.16 -9.68
C ARG A 185 -12.21 -4.28 -9.35
N VAL A 186 -11.33 -3.73 -10.20
CA VAL A 186 -9.87 -3.77 -9.98
C VAL A 186 -9.49 -3.05 -8.68
N LEU A 187 -10.14 -1.92 -8.41
CA LEU A 187 -9.85 -1.11 -7.24
C LEU A 187 -10.27 -1.84 -5.96
N LEU A 188 -11.46 -2.42 -5.95
CA LEU A 188 -11.95 -3.23 -4.83
C LEU A 188 -11.15 -4.53 -4.65
N GLU A 189 -10.83 -5.24 -5.72
CA GLU A 189 -10.05 -6.49 -5.68
C GLU A 189 -8.65 -6.26 -5.06
N SER A 190 -8.06 -5.08 -5.28
CA SER A 190 -6.75 -4.73 -4.74
C SER A 190 -6.82 -4.13 -3.32
N ALA A 191 -7.89 -3.41 -2.99
CA ALA A 191 -8.03 -2.70 -1.71
C ALA A 191 -8.64 -3.57 -0.59
N LEU A 192 -9.51 -4.53 -0.93
CA LEU A 192 -10.20 -5.37 0.06
C LEU A 192 -9.23 -6.24 0.87
N PRO A 193 -8.31 -7.01 0.26
CA PRO A 193 -7.39 -7.86 1.03
C PRO A 193 -6.52 -7.03 1.97
N LEU A 194 -6.03 -5.89 1.48
CA LEU A 194 -5.21 -4.96 2.26
C LEU A 194 -5.99 -4.38 3.46
N SER A 195 -7.22 -3.94 3.23
CA SER A 195 -8.07 -3.38 4.29
C SER A 195 -8.40 -4.42 5.36
N ILE A 196 -8.75 -5.65 4.97
CA ILE A 196 -9.04 -6.74 5.90
C ILE A 196 -7.79 -7.09 6.72
N ALA A 197 -6.65 -7.29 6.08
CA ALA A 197 -5.40 -7.60 6.78
C ALA A 197 -5.00 -6.48 7.74
N GLY A 198 -5.17 -5.23 7.33
CA GLY A 198 -4.90 -4.06 8.17
C GLY A 198 -5.81 -3.95 9.39
N ILE A 199 -7.11 -4.26 9.24
CA ILE A 199 -8.05 -4.29 10.37
C ILE A 199 -7.66 -5.38 11.37
N VAL A 200 -7.35 -6.59 10.88
CA VAL A 200 -6.92 -7.71 11.73
C VAL A 200 -5.60 -7.36 12.45
N GLN A 201 -4.65 -6.76 11.74
CA GLN A 201 -3.39 -6.30 12.31
C GLN A 201 -3.61 -5.27 13.42
N ALA A 202 -4.41 -4.24 13.15
CA ALA A 202 -4.77 -3.21 14.12
C ALA A 202 -5.42 -3.83 15.37
N ALA A 203 -6.37 -4.75 15.20
CA ALA A 203 -7.05 -5.39 16.32
C ALA A 203 -6.08 -6.16 17.24
N ILE A 204 -5.09 -6.85 16.68
CA ILE A 204 -4.10 -7.60 17.45
C ILE A 204 -3.14 -6.65 18.18
N HIS A 205 -2.66 -5.59 17.52
CA HIS A 205 -1.67 -4.67 18.09
C HIS A 205 -2.25 -3.65 19.08
N VAL A 206 -3.57 -3.44 19.09
CA VAL A 206 -4.26 -2.64 20.12
C VAL A 206 -4.27 -3.35 21.48
N VAL A 207 -4.20 -4.68 21.54
CA VAL A 207 -4.23 -5.43 22.79
C VAL A 207 -3.01 -5.11 23.68
N PRO A 208 -1.74 -5.22 23.20
CA PRO A 208 -0.56 -4.83 23.98
C PRO A 208 -0.54 -3.35 24.40
N LEU A 209 -1.12 -2.47 23.57
CA LEU A 209 -1.25 -1.04 23.85
C LEU A 209 -2.16 -0.75 25.04
N ALA A 210 -3.31 -1.44 25.11
CA ALA A 210 -4.27 -1.28 26.19
C ALA A 210 -3.76 -1.83 27.53
N SER A 211 -2.85 -2.80 27.50
CA SER A 211 -2.28 -3.39 28.71
C SER A 211 -1.22 -2.49 29.36
N GLY A 212 -0.54 -1.62 28.61
CA GLY A 212 0.54 -0.74 29.09
C GLY A 212 1.95 -1.38 29.00
N PRO A 213 3.02 -0.57 29.00
CA PRO A 213 4.40 -1.06 28.82
C PRO A 213 4.78 -2.05 29.94
N GLY A 214 5.13 -3.28 29.57
CA GLY A 214 5.50 -4.36 30.49
C GLY A 214 4.34 -5.16 31.09
N ARG A 215 3.09 -4.87 30.69
CA ARG A 215 1.86 -5.46 31.27
C ARG A 215 1.09 -6.38 30.34
N ILE A 216 1.76 -6.99 29.34
CA ILE A 216 1.20 -8.13 28.57
C ILE A 216 0.73 -9.27 29.51
N ARG A 217 1.17 -9.27 30.79
CA ARG A 217 0.67 -10.12 31.88
C ARG A 217 -0.82 -10.02 32.19
N ASP A 218 -1.49 -8.91 31.86
CA ASP A 218 -2.94 -8.76 32.08
C ASP A 218 -3.77 -9.41 30.95
N TYR A 219 -3.12 -9.94 29.90
CA TYR A 219 -3.76 -10.79 28.90
C TYR A 219 -4.03 -12.18 29.47
N THR A 220 -5.32 -12.57 29.54
CA THR A 220 -5.75 -13.86 30.09
C THR A 220 -5.45 -15.05 29.18
N GLY A 221 -5.01 -14.81 27.94
CA GLY A 221 -4.64 -15.85 26.98
C GLY A 221 -3.13 -16.14 26.95
N ASP A 222 -2.71 -16.98 26.00
CA ASP A 222 -1.29 -17.29 25.80
C ASP A 222 -0.56 -16.10 25.14
N ALA A 223 0.28 -15.42 25.90
CA ALA A 223 1.10 -14.30 25.42
C ALA A 223 2.01 -14.69 24.26
N ARG A 224 2.48 -15.95 24.17
CA ARG A 224 3.31 -16.42 23.06
C ARG A 224 2.50 -16.51 21.78
N ALA A 225 1.28 -17.06 21.87
CA ALA A 225 0.36 -17.12 20.74
C ALA A 225 0.01 -15.72 20.21
N LEU A 226 -0.17 -14.74 21.10
CA LEU A 226 -0.43 -13.34 20.72
C LEU A 226 0.76 -12.73 19.97
N LEU A 227 2.00 -12.94 20.44
CA LEU A 227 3.20 -12.47 19.76
C LEU A 227 3.36 -13.09 18.36
N VAL A 228 3.21 -14.41 18.25
CA VAL A 228 3.30 -15.13 16.97
C VAL A 228 2.22 -14.64 16.01
N ALA A 229 0.97 -14.47 16.49
CA ALA A 229 -0.11 -13.91 15.69
C ALA A 229 0.21 -12.48 15.21
N GLY A 230 0.73 -11.63 16.10
CA GLY A 230 1.13 -10.26 15.79
C GLY A 230 2.16 -10.17 14.67
N HIS A 231 3.25 -10.94 14.77
CA HIS A 231 4.28 -10.97 13.72
C HIS A 231 3.76 -11.56 12.40
N THR A 232 2.99 -12.64 12.46
CA THR A 232 2.45 -13.32 11.27
C THR A 232 1.49 -12.41 10.52
N VAL A 233 0.57 -11.75 11.23
CA VAL A 233 -0.40 -10.83 10.61
C VAL A 233 0.28 -9.56 10.10
N SER A 234 1.28 -9.02 10.81
CA SER A 234 2.08 -7.89 10.31
C SER A 234 2.80 -8.24 9.01
N ALA A 235 3.39 -9.43 8.90
CA ALA A 235 4.04 -9.87 7.66
C ALA A 235 3.05 -9.91 6.48
N VAL A 236 1.84 -10.44 6.70
CA VAL A 236 0.79 -10.47 5.67
C VAL A 236 0.34 -9.05 5.29
N TYR A 237 0.12 -8.19 6.28
CA TYR A 237 -0.28 -6.80 6.05
C TYR A 237 0.78 -6.02 5.27
N TYR A 238 2.05 -6.10 5.64
CA TYR A 238 3.15 -5.41 4.96
C TYR A 238 3.36 -5.93 3.53
N ALA A 239 3.21 -7.25 3.32
CA ALA A 239 3.22 -7.81 1.97
C ALA A 239 2.07 -7.27 1.12
N LEU A 240 0.85 -7.21 1.65
CA LEU A 240 -0.31 -6.66 0.94
C LEU A 240 -0.20 -5.15 0.70
N GLN A 241 0.38 -4.40 1.64
CA GLN A 241 0.64 -2.96 1.48
C GLN A 241 1.59 -2.71 0.30
N ALA A 242 2.58 -3.58 0.09
CA ALA A 242 3.50 -3.48 -1.04
C ALA A 242 2.89 -4.02 -2.35
N ILE A 243 2.04 -5.06 -2.29
CA ILE A 243 1.42 -5.69 -3.46
C ILE A 243 0.24 -4.86 -4.00
N ALA A 244 -0.59 -4.23 -3.17
CA ALA A 244 -1.80 -3.55 -3.62
C ALA A 244 -1.50 -2.40 -4.61
N PRO A 245 -0.54 -1.48 -4.36
CA PRO A 245 -0.14 -0.47 -5.35
C PRO A 245 0.38 -1.11 -6.65
N GLN A 246 1.15 -2.19 -6.54
CA GLN A 246 1.70 -2.90 -7.69
C GLN A 246 0.64 -3.60 -8.54
N LEU A 247 -0.37 -4.22 -7.91
CA LEU A 247 -1.53 -4.79 -8.60
C LEU A 247 -2.22 -3.73 -9.44
N ILE A 248 -2.42 -2.54 -8.89
CA ILE A 248 -3.14 -1.51 -9.62
C ILE A 248 -2.25 -0.88 -10.70
N ILE A 249 -0.95 -0.70 -10.48
CA ILE A 249 0.02 -0.31 -11.54
C ILE A 249 0.02 -1.35 -12.66
N PHE A 250 0.10 -2.62 -12.30
CA PHE A 250 0.08 -3.74 -13.23
C PHE A 250 -1.21 -3.74 -14.06
N ARG A 251 -2.37 -3.56 -13.43
CA ARG A 251 -3.66 -3.49 -14.17
C ARG A 251 -3.74 -2.26 -15.08
N VAL A 252 -3.24 -1.09 -14.68
CA VAL A 252 -3.22 0.12 -15.52
C VAL A 252 -2.27 -0.01 -16.72
N THR A 253 -1.14 -0.70 -16.54
CA THR A 253 -0.14 -0.90 -17.60
C THR A 253 -0.59 -1.99 -18.58
N THR A 254 -1.18 -3.07 -18.09
CA THR A 254 -1.61 -4.24 -18.87
C THR A 254 -3.03 -4.16 -19.44
N GLY A 255 -3.93 -3.34 -18.87
CA GLY A 255 -5.35 -3.27 -19.25
C GLY A 255 -5.65 -2.94 -20.71
N ARG A 256 -4.68 -2.43 -21.49
CA ARG A 256 -4.83 -2.27 -22.95
C ARG A 256 -4.66 -3.57 -23.74
N SER A 257 -3.90 -4.54 -23.23
CA SER A 257 -3.71 -5.83 -23.91
C SER A 257 -5.03 -6.61 -24.00
N TRP A 258 -5.91 -6.47 -23.01
CA TRP A 258 -7.23 -7.10 -23.00
C TRP A 258 -8.30 -6.31 -23.76
N ALA A 259 -8.16 -4.98 -23.87
CA ALA A 259 -9.06 -4.16 -24.69
C ALA A 259 -8.80 -4.31 -26.20
N GLN A 260 -7.62 -4.82 -26.61
CA GLN A 260 -7.30 -5.06 -28.02
C GLN A 260 -7.95 -6.33 -28.59
N THR A 261 -8.36 -7.28 -27.75
CA THR A 261 -9.10 -8.48 -28.17
C THR A 261 -10.61 -8.25 -28.29
N GLY A 262 -11.12 -7.07 -27.88
CA GLY A 262 -12.51 -6.67 -28.04
C GLY A 262 -12.63 -5.25 -28.61
N GLY A 263 -12.62 -5.13 -29.95
CA GLY A 263 -13.08 -3.94 -30.69
C GLY A 263 -12.32 -2.63 -30.44
N SER A 264 -11.57 -2.17 -31.45
CA SER A 264 -10.72 -0.96 -31.48
C SER A 264 -11.28 0.38 -30.94
N ARG A 265 -12.55 0.51 -30.57
CA ARG A 265 -13.12 1.75 -30.03
C ARG A 265 -12.90 1.95 -28.53
N ASP A 266 -12.80 0.88 -27.73
CA ASP A 266 -12.68 0.99 -26.27
C ASP A 266 -11.23 1.25 -25.80
N ALA A 267 -10.24 0.83 -26.60
CA ALA A 267 -8.82 1.00 -26.28
C ALA A 267 -8.33 2.46 -26.39
N GLU A 268 -8.97 3.28 -27.22
CA GLU A 268 -8.60 4.70 -27.40
C GLU A 268 -9.11 5.54 -26.22
N ALA A 269 -10.28 5.21 -25.67
CA ALA A 269 -10.87 5.85 -24.49
C ALA A 269 -10.11 5.56 -23.18
N PHE A 270 -9.52 4.37 -23.03
CA PHE A 270 -8.65 4.05 -21.89
C PHE A 270 -7.28 4.77 -21.97
N SER A 271 -6.91 5.26 -23.16
CA SER A 271 -5.65 5.97 -23.41
C SER A 271 -5.75 7.48 -23.35
N ARG A 272 -6.92 8.01 -23.67
CA ARG A 272 -7.30 9.38 -23.35
C ARG A 272 -7.53 9.41 -21.86
N SER A 273 -6.46 9.81 -21.17
CA SER A 273 -6.52 10.51 -19.90
C SER A 273 -7.89 11.17 -19.69
N LEU A 274 -8.38 11.09 -18.45
CA LEU A 274 -9.43 11.88 -17.81
C LEU A 274 -9.33 13.42 -18.01
N ALA A 275 -8.61 13.90 -19.02
CA ALA A 275 -8.74 15.22 -19.60
C ALA A 275 -10.12 15.35 -20.25
N PHE A 276 -11.10 15.72 -19.42
CA PHE A 276 -12.28 16.39 -19.92
C PHE A 276 -11.83 17.65 -20.66
N ASN A 277 -12.27 17.71 -21.91
CA ASN A 277 -12.33 18.81 -22.84
C ASN A 277 -12.37 20.18 -22.13
N GLN A 278 -11.22 20.85 -22.01
CA GLN A 278 -11.18 22.29 -21.84
C GLN A 278 -11.23 22.90 -23.24
N ASN A 279 -12.38 23.48 -23.59
CA ASN A 279 -12.45 24.76 -24.28
C ASN A 279 -13.89 25.30 -24.24
N PRO A 280 -14.06 26.64 -24.27
CA PRO A 280 -15.29 27.36 -23.94
C PRO A 280 -16.46 27.08 -24.89
#